data_AF-A0A067QZW0-F1
#
_entry.id   AF-A0A067QZW0-F1
#
_cell.length_a   1.000
_cell.length_b   1.000
_cell.length_c   1.000
_cell.angle_alpha   90.00
_cell.angle_beta   90.00
_cell.angle_gamma   90.00
#
_symmetry.space_group_name_H-M   'P 1'
#
loop_
_entity.id
_entity.type
_entity.pdbx_description
1 polymer ?
#
loop_
_entity_poly.entity_id
_entity_poly.type
_entity_poly.pdbx_seq_one_letter_code
_entity_poly.pdbx_strand_id
1 'polypeptide(L)'
;MNFYDHQLNAEVIDDKIFVICHYYNLDDNLHRVACFNDKENQWDKAADMNVCRSGMSTCVIENLPNASDYAYKHREKLIEKRKKMLKRKCNSPSVDVATGLNLLWLPRF
;
A
#
# COMPACT_ATOMS: atom_id res chain seq x y z
N MET A 1 -6.65 -5.13 1.63
CA MET A 1 -6.39 -6.31 0.80
C MET A 1 -7.74 -6.91 0.48
N ASN A 2 -8.14 -7.01 -0.79
CA ASN A 2 -9.51 -7.41 -1.14
C ASN A 2 -9.50 -8.71 -1.97
N PHE A 3 -10.62 -9.43 -2.00
CA PHE A 3 -10.77 -10.73 -2.67
C PHE A 3 -10.57 -10.73 -4.20
N TYR A 4 -10.31 -9.57 -4.81
CA TYR A 4 -10.15 -9.39 -6.25
C TYR A 4 -8.71 -9.05 -6.66
N ASP A 5 -7.78 -9.06 -5.70
CA ASP A 5 -6.36 -8.90 -6.03
C ASP A 5 -5.88 -10.19 -6.71
N HIS A 6 -5.33 -10.07 -7.93
CA HIS A 6 -4.85 -11.18 -8.74
C HIS A 6 -3.33 -11.08 -8.87
N GLN A 7 -2.60 -12.19 -8.74
CA GLN A 7 -1.13 -12.22 -8.73
C GLN A 7 -0.53 -11.40 -7.57
N LEU A 8 -0.16 -12.12 -6.52
CA LEU A 8 0.38 -11.57 -5.28
C LEU A 8 1.83 -11.99 -5.13
N ASN A 9 2.68 -11.00 -4.89
CA ASN A 9 4.08 -11.21 -4.57
C ASN A 9 4.32 -10.68 -3.17
N ALA A 10 5.01 -11.45 -2.33
CA ALA A 10 5.26 -11.08 -0.94
C ALA A 10 6.76 -11.12 -0.64
N GLU A 11 7.26 -10.07 0.02
CA GLU A 11 8.66 -9.92 0.40
C GLU A 11 8.77 -9.40 1.83
N VAL A 12 9.85 -9.76 2.52
CA VAL A 12 10.16 -9.22 3.85
C VAL A 12 11.29 -8.20 3.72
N ILE A 13 11.03 -6.95 4.10
CA ILE A 13 11.99 -5.84 4.06
C ILE A 13 11.94 -5.15 5.41
N ASP A 14 13.10 -4.98 6.08
CA ASP A 14 13.20 -4.34 7.40
C ASP A 14 12.21 -4.93 8.43
N ASP A 15 12.15 -6.26 8.54
CA ASP A 15 11.23 -7.03 9.40
C ASP A 15 9.73 -6.76 9.16
N LYS A 16 9.38 -6.23 7.99
CA LYS A 16 7.99 -5.97 7.60
C LYS A 16 7.62 -6.73 6.34
N ILE A 17 6.42 -7.29 6.34
CA ILE A 17 5.87 -7.98 5.18
C ILE A 17 5.30 -6.95 4.22
N PHE A 18 5.78 -6.96 2.98
CA PHE A 18 5.22 -6.21 1.88
C PHE A 18 4.52 -7.16 0.93
N VAL A 19 3.32 -6.78 0.48
CA VAL A 19 2.61 -7.47 -0.59
C VAL A 19 2.44 -6.51 -1.75
N ILE A 20 2.90 -6.95 -2.92
CA ILE A 20 2.77 -6.27 -4.20
C ILE A 20 1.67 -7.01 -4.96
N CYS A 21 0.60 -6.28 -5.27
CA CYS A 21 -0.60 -6.83 -5.90
C CYS A 21 -0.82 -6.18 -7.25
N HIS A 22 -1.30 -6.99 -8.20
CA HIS A 22 -2.01 -6.46 -9.35
C HIS A 22 -3.51 -6.50 -9.09
N TYR A 23 -4.17 -5.37 -9.32
CA TYR A 23 -5.61 -5.29 -9.30
C TYR A 23 -6.09 -4.99 -10.72
N TYR A 24 -6.78 -5.96 -11.31
CA TYR A 24 -7.38 -5.81 -12.63
C TYR A 24 -8.83 -5.37 -12.45
N ASN A 25 -9.12 -4.12 -12.75
CA ASN A 25 -10.48 -3.66 -13.03
C ASN A 25 -10.57 -3.20 -14.49
N LEU A 26 -11.76 -3.36 -15.08
CA LEU A 26 -12.06 -2.97 -16.46
C LEU A 26 -11.70 -1.51 -16.77
N ASP A 27 -11.78 -0.62 -15.77
CA ASP A 27 -11.56 0.83 -15.94
C ASP A 27 -10.19 1.31 -15.45
N ASP A 28 -9.45 0.51 -14.65
CA ASP A 28 -8.17 0.93 -14.10
C ASP A 28 -7.28 -0.25 -13.71
N ASN A 29 -6.07 -0.30 -14.28
CA ASN A 29 -5.04 -1.27 -13.95
C ASN A 29 -4.12 -0.68 -12.88
N LEU A 30 -4.45 -0.89 -11.60
CA LEU A 30 -3.62 -0.38 -10.50
C LEU A 30 -2.68 -1.45 -9.95
N HIS A 31 -1.45 -1.01 -9.72
CA HIS A 31 -0.48 -1.76 -8.94
C HIS A 31 -0.39 -1.18 -7.56
N ARG A 32 -0.81 -1.98 -6.58
CA ARG A 32 -0.88 -1.57 -5.19
C ARG A 32 0.20 -2.28 -4.42
N VAL A 33 0.81 -1.55 -3.49
CA VAL A 33 1.72 -2.12 -2.52
C VAL A 33 1.11 -1.92 -1.14
N ALA A 34 1.06 -2.98 -0.34
CA ALA A 34 0.62 -2.95 1.03
C ALA A 34 1.75 -3.42 1.95
N CYS A 35 1.83 -2.84 3.14
CA CYS A 35 2.75 -3.23 4.19
C CYS A 35 1.95 -3.72 5.39
N PHE A 36 2.35 -4.85 5.97
CA PHE A 36 1.76 -5.32 7.21
C PHE A 36 2.28 -4.50 8.39
N ASN A 37 1.36 -4.04 9.21
CA ASN A 37 1.62 -3.37 10.48
C ASN A 37 1.27 -4.33 11.60
N ASP A 38 2.30 -4.91 12.19
CA ASP A 38 2.27 -5.89 13.27
C ASP A 38 1.62 -5.34 14.55
N LYS A 39 1.79 -4.04 14.82
CA LYS A 39 1.25 -3.39 16.02
C LYS A 39 -0.27 -3.29 16.01
N GLU A 40 -0.81 -2.94 14.84
CA GLU A 40 -2.25 -2.74 14.63
C GLU A 40 -2.92 -3.98 14.00
N ASN A 41 -2.13 -5.01 13.70
CA ASN A 41 -2.56 -6.22 13.00
C ASN A 41 -3.34 -5.91 11.70
N GLN A 42 -2.86 -4.94 10.92
CA GLN A 42 -3.55 -4.43 9.73
C GLN A 42 -2.62 -4.20 8.55
N TRP A 43 -3.21 -4.08 7.35
CA TRP A 43 -2.48 -3.77 6.13
C TRP A 43 -2.58 -2.27 5.80
N ASP A 44 -1.44 -1.59 5.79
CA ASP A 44 -1.33 -0.18 5.45
C ASP A 44 -0.92 0.01 3.98
N LYS A 45 -1.47 1.03 3.32
CA LYS A 45 -1.08 1.36 1.93
C LYS A 45 0.35 1.92 1.87
N ALA A 46 1.21 1.25 1.12
CA ALA A 46 2.57 1.70 0.80
C ALA A 46 2.58 2.59 -0.48
N ALA A 47 3.76 2.97 -0.96
CA ALA A 47 3.87 3.71 -2.21
C ALA A 47 3.51 2.79 -3.39
N ASP A 48 2.68 3.29 -4.31
CA ASP A 48 2.34 2.55 -5.53
C ASP A 48 3.59 2.44 -6.44
N MET A 49 3.62 1.44 -7.32
CA MET A 49 4.71 1.29 -8.29
C MET A 49 4.73 2.45 -9.28
N ASN A 50 5.92 2.81 -9.77
CA ASN A 50 6.08 3.86 -10.78
C ASN A 50 5.58 3.44 -12.17
N VAL A 51 5.50 2.14 -12.44
CA VAL A 51 5.07 1.56 -13.72
C VAL A 51 4.16 0.37 -13.43
N CYS A 52 3.10 0.25 -14.24
CA CYS A 52 2.18 -0.88 -14.22
C CYS A 52 2.85 -2.14 -14.82
N ARG A 53 2.84 -3.27 -14.10
CA ARG A 53 3.54 -4.51 -14.48
C ARG A 53 2.78 -5.76 -14.03
N SER A 54 2.44 -6.66 -14.94
CA SER A 54 1.83 -7.96 -14.65
C SER A 54 2.81 -9.12 -14.85
N GLY A 55 2.50 -10.31 -14.31
CA GLY A 55 3.31 -11.52 -14.53
C GLY A 55 4.73 -11.46 -13.97
N MET A 56 4.93 -10.75 -12.85
CA MET A 56 6.26 -10.54 -12.26
C MET A 56 6.57 -11.55 -11.16
N SER A 57 7.87 -11.75 -10.91
CA SER A 57 8.41 -12.27 -9.65
C SER A 57 9.16 -11.15 -8.93
N THR A 58 9.29 -11.25 -7.61
CA THR A 58 10.01 -10.30 -6.77
C THR A 58 11.08 -11.02 -5.96
N CYS A 59 12.07 -10.26 -5.49
CA CYS A 59 13.04 -10.69 -4.50
C CYS A 59 13.63 -9.46 -3.80
N VAL A 60 14.22 -9.67 -2.63
CA VAL A 60 14.95 -8.64 -1.89
C VAL A 60 16.44 -8.79 -2.16
N ILE A 61 17.08 -7.68 -2.55
CA ILE A 61 18.54 -7.58 -2.69
C ILE A 61 19.03 -6.63 -1.60
N GLU A 62 19.79 -7.17 -0.66
CA GLU A 62 20.35 -6.41 0.45
C GLU A 62 21.74 -5.85 0.14
N ASN A 63 22.12 -4.80 0.86
CA ASN A 63 23.49 -4.25 0.88
C ASN A 63 24.04 -3.83 -0.49
N LEU A 64 23.17 -3.43 -1.43
CA LEU A 64 23.57 -2.94 -2.74
C LEU A 64 24.22 -1.53 -2.61
N PRO A 65 25.52 -1.35 -2.92
CA PRO A 65 26.23 -0.09 -2.68
C PRO A 65 25.64 1.12 -3.42
N ASN A 66 24.98 0.88 -4.56
CA ASN A 66 24.35 1.89 -5.40
C ASN A 66 22.82 1.80 -5.42
N ALA A 67 22.19 1.28 -4.35
CA ALA A 67 20.73 1.21 -4.23
C ALA A 67 20.02 2.55 -4.49
N SER A 68 20.67 3.67 -4.16
CA SER A 68 20.16 5.02 -4.43
C SER A 68 19.92 5.31 -5.90
N ASP A 69 20.68 4.69 -6.81
CA ASP A 69 20.60 4.95 -8.25
C ASP A 69 19.32 4.37 -8.86
N TYR A 70 18.79 3.33 -8.22
CA TYR A 70 17.56 2.63 -8.61
C TYR A 70 16.32 3.14 -7.85
N ALA A 71 16.52 3.92 -6.78
CA ALA A 71 15.44 4.50 -6.02
C ALA A 71 14.72 5.62 -6.79
N TYR A 72 13.44 5.85 -6.45
CA TYR A 72 12.68 6.95 -7.04
C TYR A 72 13.31 8.31 -6.68
N LYS A 73 13.85 9.01 -7.69
CA LYS A 73 14.66 10.23 -7.53
C LYS A 73 13.96 11.41 -6.85
N HIS A 74 12.62 11.40 -6.82
CA HIS A 74 11.82 12.48 -6.22
C HIS A 74 11.06 12.04 -4.96
N ARG A 75 11.65 11.13 -4.18
CA ARG A 75 11.07 10.60 -2.93
C ARG A 75 10.65 11.70 -1.95
N GLU A 76 11.37 12.80 -1.91
CA GLU A 76 11.09 13.97 -1.08
C GLU A 76 9.73 14.58 -1.40
N LYS A 77 9.36 14.66 -2.69
CA LYS A 77 8.05 15.18 -3.11
C LYS A 77 6.91 14.27 -2.68
N LEU A 78 7.13 12.95 -2.72
CA LEU A 78 6.14 11.97 -2.23
C LEU A 78 5.93 12.09 -0.71
N ILE A 79 7.02 12.22 0.05
CA ILE A 79 6.97 12.42 1.50
C ILE A 79 6.25 13.73 1.84
N GLU A 80 6.56 14.82 1.14
CA GLU A 80 5.92 16.12 1.36
C GLU A 80 4.43 16.07 1.03
N LYS A 81 4.03 15.47 -0.10
CA LYS A 81 2.64 15.25 -0.47
C LYS A 81 1.91 14.44 0.60
N ARG A 82 2.52 13.36 1.10
CA ARG A 82 1.95 12.52 2.17
C ARG A 82 1.81 13.29 3.49
N LYS A 83 2.81 14.08 3.89
CA LYS A 83 2.74 14.98 5.05
C LYS A 83 1.60 16.00 4.92
N LYS A 84 1.42 16.62 3.74
CA LYS A 84 0.31 17.55 3.48
C LYS A 84 -1.06 16.86 3.56
N MET A 85 -1.19 15.65 3.01
CA MET A 85 -2.42 14.85 3.10
C MET A 85 -2.76 14.45 4.54
N LEU A 86 -1.77 14.03 5.33
CA LEU A 86 -1.96 13.68 6.74
C LEU A 86 -2.37 14.91 7.57
N LYS A 87 -1.71 16.06 7.38
CA LYS A 87 -2.11 17.32 8.03
C LYS A 87 -3.55 17.71 7.71
N ARG A 88 -3.98 17.57 6.45
CA ARG A 88 -5.38 17.80 6.05
C ARG A 88 -6.35 16.87 6.77
N LYS A 89 -6.02 15.58 6.91
CA LYS A 89 -6.87 14.60 7.60
C LYS A 89 -6.97 14.84 9.10
N CYS A 90 -5.90 15.32 9.75
CA CYS A 90 -5.95 15.70 11.17
C CYS A 90 -6.70 17.02 11.40
N ASN A 91 -6.73 17.92 10.40
CA ASN A 91 -7.39 19.22 10.47
C ASN A 91 -8.82 19.22 9.94
N SER A 92 -9.32 18.12 9.39
CA SER A 92 -10.75 17.98 9.08
C SER A 92 -11.51 17.73 10.37
N PRO A 93 -12.62 18.45 10.65
CA PRO A 93 -13.47 18.12 11.78
C PRO A 93 -13.91 16.66 11.68
N SER A 94 -13.91 15.95 12.80
CA SER A 94 -14.55 14.64 12.92
C SER A 94 -16.01 14.81 12.51
N VAL A 95 -16.34 14.47 11.27
CA VAL A 95 -17.73 14.30 10.88
C VAL A 95 -18.17 12.99 11.50
N ASP A 96 -18.74 13.09 12.70
CA ASP A 96 -19.61 12.06 13.27
C ASP A 96 -20.81 11.94 12.34
N VAL A 97 -20.67 11.19 11.26
CA VAL A 97 -21.81 10.78 10.45
C VAL A 97 -22.34 9.49 11.06
N ALA A 98 -23.17 9.67 12.10
CA ALA A 98 -24.23 8.72 12.38
C ALA A 98 -25.20 8.70 11.19
N THR A 99 -24.88 7.92 10.16
CA THR A 99 -25.90 7.41 9.23
C THR A 99 -25.63 5.93 9.06
N GLY A 100 -26.55 5.13 9.61
CA GLY A 100 -26.50 3.69 9.55
C GLY A 100 -26.45 3.19 8.11
N LEU A 101 -25.52 2.27 7.89
CA LEU A 101 -25.77 1.01 7.19
C LEU A 101 -24.76 0.02 7.76
N ASN A 102 -25.27 -0.75 8.71
CA ASN A 102 -24.62 -1.88 9.33
C ASN A 102 -24.52 -3.04 8.32
N LEU A 103 -23.58 -3.96 8.56
CA LEU A 103 -23.39 -5.29 7.96
C LEU A 103 -22.51 -5.35 6.70
N LEU A 104 -21.25 -5.76 6.91
CA LEU A 104 -20.63 -6.98 6.34
C LEU A 104 -19.10 -6.96 6.56
N TRP A 105 -18.66 -7.06 7.81
CA TRP A 105 -17.29 -7.49 8.14
C TRP A 105 -17.32 -8.36 9.39
N LEU A 106 -17.72 -9.62 9.22
CA LEU A 106 -17.38 -10.73 10.13
C LEU A 106 -17.42 -12.03 9.31
N PRO A 107 -16.34 -12.81 9.27
CA PRO A 107 -16.48 -14.25 9.38
C PRO A 107 -16.64 -14.57 10.87
N ARG A 108 -17.83 -15.04 11.24
CA ARG A 108 -18.01 -15.87 12.43
C ARG A 108 -17.50 -17.28 12.10
N PHE A 109 -16.73 -17.81 13.05
CA PHE A 109 -16.10 -19.14 13.14
C PHE A 109 -14.78 -19.29 12.36
#